data_AF-A0A6M8F8J1-F1
#
_entry.id   AF-A0A6M8F8J1-F1
#
_cell.length_a   1.000
_cell.length_b   1.000
_cell.length_c   1.000
_cell.angle_alpha   90.00
_cell.angle_beta   90.00
_cell.angle_gamma   90.00
#
_symmetry.space_group_name_H-M   'P 1'
#
loop_
_entity.id
_entity.type
_entity.pdbx_description
1 polymer ?
#
loop_
_entity_poly.entity_id
_entity_poly.type
_entity_poly.pdbx_seq_one_letter_code
_entity_poly.pdbx_strand_id
1 'polypeptide(L)'
;MALHDFRYTLLSPQHTLTECRALVPGRYQVTGNGGAIQNGDTLLVTLKGSRELTLRLEVEKVRRLINPPGQWVAVATGPVFRELAILNWQVTCDSCATQMDFEFAVDAALGEKARPAAADARLQELGWHGRNGQHLCPRCMEKSA
;
A
#
# COMPACT_ATOMS: atom_id res chain seq x y z
N MET A 1 12.16 -1.64 -15.72
CA MET A 1 11.35 -1.26 -14.54
C MET A 1 11.51 -2.36 -13.49
N ALA A 2 12.23 -2.07 -12.42
CA ALA A 2 12.40 -2.99 -11.29
C ALA A 2 11.42 -2.66 -10.16
N LEU A 3 11.03 -3.68 -9.39
CA LEU A 3 10.30 -3.52 -8.14
C LEU A 3 11.29 -3.65 -6.99
N HIS A 4 11.35 -2.62 -6.14
CA HIS A 4 12.18 -2.60 -4.95
C HIS A 4 11.31 -2.69 -3.71
N ASP A 5 11.57 -3.71 -2.90
CA ASP A 5 10.84 -3.94 -1.65
C ASP A 5 11.52 -3.19 -0.49
N PHE A 6 10.86 -2.14 -0.02
CA PHE A 6 11.24 -1.32 1.13
C PHE A 6 10.23 -1.46 2.28
N ARG A 7 9.42 -2.53 2.27
CA ARG A 7 8.58 -2.86 3.41
C ARG A 7 9.47 -3.08 4.64
N TYR A 8 8.96 -2.70 5.80
CA TYR A 8 9.69 -2.90 7.04
C TYR A 8 9.90 -4.40 7.27
N THR A 9 11.16 -4.86 7.21
CA THR A 9 11.53 -6.23 7.55
C THR A 9 12.75 -6.21 8.47
N LEU A 10 12.76 -7.09 9.48
CA LEU A 10 13.90 -7.19 10.41
C LEU A 10 15.16 -7.79 9.76
N LEU A 11 15.03 -8.43 8.59
CA LEU A 11 16.06 -9.29 8.01
C LEU A 11 16.73 -8.72 6.76
N SER A 12 16.38 -7.51 6.31
CA SER A 12 16.95 -6.90 5.10
C SER A 12 17.47 -5.47 5.36
N PRO A 13 18.57 -5.32 6.10
CA PRO A 13 19.13 -4.00 6.44
C PRO A 13 19.65 -3.23 5.22
N GLN A 14 19.80 -3.90 4.07
CA GLN A 14 20.34 -3.33 2.83
C GLN A 14 19.36 -2.35 2.16
N HIS A 15 18.05 -2.48 2.40
CA HIS A 15 17.01 -1.59 1.88
C HIS A 15 16.31 -0.93 3.05
N THR A 16 16.72 0.30 3.36
CA THR A 16 16.10 1.04 4.45
C THR A 16 15.45 2.29 3.90
N LEU A 17 14.18 2.48 4.23
CA LEU A 17 13.46 3.70 3.95
C LEU A 17 13.48 4.56 5.22
N THR A 18 14.03 5.77 5.12
CA THR A 18 14.20 6.70 6.24
C THR A 18 12.99 7.61 6.39
N GLU A 19 12.46 8.11 5.27
CA GLU A 19 11.31 9.02 5.26
C GLU A 19 10.48 8.78 3.99
N CYS A 20 9.15 8.78 4.12
CA CYS A 20 8.22 8.92 3.01
C CYS A 20 7.23 10.02 3.37
N ARG A 21 7.18 11.09 2.57
CA ARG A 21 6.34 12.26 2.82
C ARG A 21 5.53 12.59 1.57
N ALA A 22 4.22 12.79 1.73
CA ALA A 22 3.40 13.40 0.68
C ALA A 22 3.78 14.89 0.52
N LEU A 23 4.20 15.28 -0.68
CA LEU A 23 4.44 16.68 -1.03
C LEU A 23 3.14 17.38 -1.38
N VAL A 24 2.33 16.70 -2.20
CA VAL A 24 0.95 17.01 -2.57
C VAL A 24 0.21 15.68 -2.76
N PRO A 25 -1.13 15.65 -2.78
CA PRO A 25 -1.86 14.41 -3.01
C PRO A 25 -1.38 13.70 -4.28
N GLY A 26 -0.95 12.44 -4.15
CA GLY A 26 -0.43 11.62 -5.26
C GLY A 26 1.06 11.79 -5.56
N ARG A 27 1.78 12.71 -4.90
CA ARG A 27 3.21 12.94 -5.10
C ARG A 27 3.98 12.87 -3.80
N TYR A 28 5.04 12.08 -3.79
CA TYR A 28 5.77 11.68 -2.61
C TYR A 28 7.26 12.02 -2.76
N GLN A 29 7.87 12.48 -1.67
CA GLN A 29 9.31 12.47 -1.50
C GLN A 29 9.68 11.26 -0.64
N VAL A 30 10.58 10.43 -1.15
CA VAL A 30 11.05 9.22 -0.49
C VAL A 30 12.55 9.31 -0.29
N THR A 31 12.99 9.12 0.95
CA THR A 31 14.41 9.07 1.31
C THR A 31 14.73 7.67 1.78
N GLY A 32 15.76 7.06 1.21
CA GLY A 32 16.18 5.71 1.58
C GLY A 32 17.65 5.44 1.29
N ASN A 33 18.08 4.21 1.55
CA ASN A 33 19.43 3.71 1.28
C ASN A 33 19.33 2.33 0.60
N GLY A 34 20.24 2.08 -0.33
CA GLY A 34 20.34 0.81 -1.07
C GLY A 34 19.42 0.73 -2.29
N GLY A 35 19.25 -0.47 -2.85
CA GLY A 35 18.31 -0.76 -3.95
C GLY A 35 18.73 -0.29 -5.34
N ALA A 36 19.80 0.51 -5.47
CA ALA A 36 20.27 1.01 -6.78
C ALA A 36 19.13 1.61 -7.64
N ILE A 37 18.22 2.34 -6.99
CA ILE A 37 16.97 2.86 -7.57
C ILE A 37 17.23 3.73 -8.80
N GLN A 38 16.35 3.60 -9.80
CA GLN A 38 16.35 4.37 -11.03
C GLN A 38 14.98 5.01 -11.30
N ASN A 39 14.94 5.96 -12.23
CA ASN A 39 13.68 6.53 -12.70
C ASN A 39 12.86 5.43 -13.41
N GLY A 40 11.56 5.43 -13.19
CA GLY A 40 10.63 4.42 -13.68
C GLY A 40 10.63 3.12 -12.88
N ASP A 41 11.39 3.03 -11.78
CA ASP A 41 11.28 1.89 -10.86
C ASP A 41 10.07 2.04 -9.93
N THR A 42 9.60 0.93 -9.36
CA THR A 42 8.53 0.93 -8.35
C THR A 42 9.10 0.63 -6.97
N LEU A 43 8.70 1.41 -5.97
CA LEU A 43 8.99 1.18 -4.56
C LEU A 43 7.75 0.59 -3.89
N LEU A 44 7.91 -0.51 -3.17
CA LEU A 44 6.89 -1.04 -2.28
C LEU A 44 7.22 -0.61 -0.84
N VAL A 45 6.35 0.18 -0.22
CA VAL A 45 6.62 0.79 1.10
C VAL A 45 5.48 0.49 2.07
N THR A 46 5.78 0.30 3.35
CA THR A 46 4.74 0.11 4.39
C THR A 46 4.14 1.45 4.80
N LEU A 47 2.81 1.53 4.98
CA LEU A 47 2.18 2.74 5.52
C LEU A 47 2.48 2.84 7.01
N LYS A 48 2.90 4.03 7.47
CA LYS A 48 3.09 4.28 8.90
C LYS A 48 1.78 4.06 9.65
N GLY A 49 1.83 3.22 10.69
CA GLY A 49 0.66 2.88 11.52
C GLY A 49 -0.15 1.69 11.01
N SER A 50 0.18 1.14 9.84
CA SER A 50 -0.41 -0.10 9.33
C SER A 50 0.49 -1.29 9.66
N ARG A 51 -0.14 -2.46 9.81
CA ARG A 51 0.55 -3.75 9.94
C ARG A 51 0.80 -4.41 8.57
N GLU A 52 -0.09 -4.20 7.62
CA GLU A 52 -0.14 -5.00 6.39
C GLU A 52 -0.25 -4.18 5.10
N LEU A 53 -0.68 -2.91 5.18
CA LEU A 53 -0.86 -2.07 4.02
C LEU A 53 0.48 -1.63 3.44
N THR A 54 0.51 -1.63 2.12
CA THR A 54 1.66 -1.21 1.34
C THR A 54 1.23 -0.18 0.30
N LEU A 55 2.07 0.82 0.05
CA LEU A 55 1.93 1.71 -1.09
C LEU A 55 2.91 1.29 -2.17
N ARG A 56 2.44 1.35 -3.40
CA ARG A 56 3.29 1.27 -4.60
C ARG A 56 3.55 2.69 -5.05
N LEU A 57 4.83 3.06 -5.09
CA LEU A 57 5.27 4.39 -5.51
C LEU A 57 6.13 4.27 -6.77
N GLU A 58 5.80 4.97 -7.84
CA GLU A 58 6.57 4.97 -9.07
C GLU A 58 7.57 6.14 -9.07
N VAL A 59 8.86 5.84 -9.25
CA VAL A 59 9.93 6.81 -9.14
C VAL A 59 9.98 7.71 -10.38
N GLU A 60 9.68 8.99 -10.23
CA GLU A 60 9.83 9.98 -11.29
C GLU A 60 11.29 10.42 -11.44
N LYS A 61 11.94 10.71 -10.32
CA LYS A 61 13.28 11.29 -10.29
C LYS A 61 14.03 10.84 -9.05
N VAL A 62 15.23 10.29 -9.23
CA VAL A 62 16.13 9.95 -8.12
C VAL A 62 17.37 10.86 -8.09
N ARG A 63 17.76 11.27 -6.88
CA ARG A 63 19.03 11.95 -6.59
C ARG A 63 19.79 11.11 -5.57
N ARG A 64 20.94 10.58 -5.96
CA ARG A 64 21.86 9.92 -5.02
C ARG A 64 22.61 10.98 -4.22
N LEU A 65 22.76 10.74 -2.92
CA LEU A 65 23.51 11.59 -2.01
C LEU A 65 24.95 11.08 -1.91
N ILE A 66 25.88 12.02 -1.76
CA ILE A 66 27.31 11.70 -1.58
C ILE A 66 27.58 11.27 -0.14
N ASN A 67 26.87 11.85 0.82
CA ASN A 67 27.02 11.58 2.23
C ASN A 67 25.64 11.57 2.92
N PRO A 68 25.28 10.52 3.68
CA PRO A 68 25.96 9.22 3.79
C PRO A 68 25.97 8.40 2.47
N PRO A 69 27.01 7.57 2.23
CA PRO A 69 27.09 6.71 1.05
C PRO A 69 25.87 5.79 0.91
N GLY A 70 25.41 5.61 -0.32
CA GLY A 70 24.28 4.75 -0.64
C GLY A 70 22.90 5.37 -0.38
N GLN A 71 22.83 6.54 0.27
CA GLN A 71 21.57 7.25 0.47
C GLN A 71 21.12 7.94 -0.81
N TRP A 72 19.80 8.05 -0.97
CA TRP A 72 19.16 8.73 -2.07
C TRP A 72 17.86 9.39 -1.62
N VAL A 73 17.44 10.38 -2.41
CA VAL A 73 16.13 11.02 -2.31
C VAL A 73 15.46 10.87 -3.68
N ALA A 74 14.23 10.38 -3.68
CA ALA A 74 13.43 10.21 -4.87
C ALA A 74 12.13 11.03 -4.78
N VAL A 75 11.70 11.57 -5.90
CA VAL A 75 10.31 12.00 -6.11
C VAL A 75 9.59 10.85 -6.78
N ALA A 76 8.44 10.48 -6.25
CA ALA A 76 7.63 9.38 -6.74
C ALA A 76 6.14 9.75 -6.81
N THR A 77 5.40 9.10 -7.68
CA THR A 77 3.94 9.17 -7.76
C THR A 77 3.31 7.96 -7.12
N GLY A 78 2.08 8.08 -6.64
CA GLY A 78 1.38 6.98 -6.00
C GLY A 78 -0.08 7.30 -5.72
N PRO A 79 -0.74 6.53 -4.84
CA PRO A 79 -2.13 6.77 -4.47
C PRO A 79 -2.37 8.20 -3.97
N VAL A 80 -3.57 8.72 -4.22
CA VAL A 80 -3.93 10.10 -3.86
C VAL A 80 -4.68 10.10 -2.54
N PHE A 81 -4.07 10.70 -1.51
CA PHE A 81 -4.72 10.97 -0.23
C PHE A 81 -4.55 12.45 0.10
N ARG A 82 -5.64 13.16 0.37
CA ARG A 82 -5.60 14.47 1.03
C ARG A 82 -5.43 14.28 2.53
N GLU A 83 -6.19 13.36 3.12
CA GLU A 83 -6.08 12.96 4.52
C GLU A 83 -6.07 11.43 4.60
N LEU A 84 -4.90 10.83 4.78
CA LEU A 84 -4.80 9.37 4.90
C LEU A 84 -5.38 8.89 6.24
N ALA A 85 -6.39 8.02 6.18
CA ALA A 85 -6.85 7.24 7.32
C ALA A 85 -6.69 5.75 7.05
N ILE A 86 -6.18 5.01 8.05
CA ILE A 86 -6.14 3.55 8.06
C ILE A 86 -7.26 3.08 8.98
N LEU A 87 -8.17 2.28 8.45
CA LEU A 87 -9.32 1.74 9.16
C LEU A 87 -9.25 0.22 9.17
N ASN A 88 -9.90 -0.38 10.18
CA ASN A 88 -10.06 -1.83 10.27
C ASN A 88 -11.52 -2.19 10.02
N TRP A 89 -11.75 -3.28 9.31
CA TRP A 89 -13.09 -3.88 9.17
C TRP A 89 -13.01 -5.40 9.24
N GLN A 90 -14.06 -6.00 9.78
CA GLN A 90 -14.25 -7.45 9.82
C GLN A 90 -15.30 -7.83 8.79
N VAL A 91 -14.89 -8.59 7.77
CA VAL A 91 -15.81 -9.17 6.79
C VAL A 91 -16.19 -10.58 7.22
N THR A 92 -17.43 -10.99 6.94
CA THR A 92 -17.91 -12.37 7.12
C THR A 92 -18.29 -12.94 5.76
N CYS A 93 -17.83 -14.16 5.45
CA CYS A 93 -18.20 -14.85 4.21
C CYS A 93 -19.65 -15.34 4.28
N ASP A 94 -20.47 -14.96 3.31
CA ASP A 94 -21.89 -15.32 3.27
C ASP A 94 -22.15 -16.81 2.98
N SER A 95 -21.13 -17.55 2.51
CA SER A 95 -21.26 -18.98 2.19
C SER A 95 -20.80 -19.90 3.33
N CYS A 96 -19.67 -19.57 3.99
CA CYS A 96 -19.07 -20.45 5.01
C CYS A 96 -18.90 -19.81 6.39
N ALA A 97 -19.42 -18.59 6.58
CA ALA A 97 -19.35 -17.81 7.82
C ALA A 97 -17.91 -17.54 8.34
N THR A 98 -16.88 -17.80 7.54
CA THR A 98 -15.50 -17.46 7.90
C THR A 98 -15.35 -15.94 8.00
N GLN A 99 -14.71 -15.49 9.06
CA GLN A 99 -14.43 -14.08 9.30
C GLN A 99 -12.97 -13.74 8.97
N MET A 100 -12.75 -12.50 8.52
CA MET A 100 -11.43 -11.95 8.32
C MET A 100 -11.41 -10.49 8.74
N ASP A 101 -10.50 -10.15 9.64
CA ASP A 101 -10.16 -8.76 9.96
C ASP A 101 -9.12 -8.27 8.96
N PHE A 102 -9.29 -7.05 8.45
CA PHE A 102 -8.31 -6.45 7.57
C PHE A 102 -8.25 -4.93 7.69
N GLU A 103 -7.08 -4.38 7.38
CA GLU A 103 -6.85 -2.94 7.27
C GLU A 103 -7.11 -2.48 5.83
N PHE A 104 -7.66 -1.27 5.69
CA PHE A 104 -7.77 -0.55 4.41
C PHE A 104 -7.46 0.94 4.58
N ALA A 105 -6.93 1.55 3.53
CA ALA A 105 -6.62 2.99 3.48
C ALA A 105 -7.74 3.76 2.75
N VAL A 106 -8.11 4.92 3.27
CA VAL A 106 -9.10 5.81 2.66
C VAL A 106 -8.67 7.26 2.78
N ASP A 107 -9.07 8.10 1.83
CA ASP A 107 -8.98 9.56 1.97
C ASP A 107 -10.13 10.06 2.86
N ALA A 108 -9.80 10.40 4.11
CA ALA A 108 -10.74 10.88 5.11
C ALA A 108 -11.43 12.20 4.69
N ALA A 109 -10.81 12.98 3.82
CA ALA A 109 -11.40 14.20 3.29
C ALA A 109 -12.68 13.94 2.46
N LEU A 110 -12.88 12.70 1.99
CA LEU A 110 -14.10 12.28 1.27
C LEU A 110 -15.25 11.87 2.21
N GLY A 111 -14.99 11.80 3.52
CA GLY A 111 -15.97 11.44 4.54
C GLY A 111 -16.39 9.96 4.52
N GLU A 112 -17.40 9.61 5.32
CA GLU A 112 -17.80 8.21 5.55
C GLU A 112 -18.29 7.49 4.29
N LYS A 113 -18.79 8.24 3.31
CA LYS A 113 -19.30 7.69 2.03
C LYS A 113 -18.21 7.02 1.19
N ALA A 114 -16.93 7.35 1.40
CA ALA A 114 -15.81 6.74 0.69
C ALA A 114 -15.35 5.40 1.30
N ARG A 115 -15.74 5.09 2.55
CA ARG A 115 -15.28 3.89 3.26
C ARG A 115 -15.70 2.59 2.58
N PRO A 116 -16.96 2.40 2.12
CA PRO A 116 -17.37 1.14 1.49
C PRO A 116 -16.55 0.83 0.23
N ALA A 117 -16.38 1.82 -0.65
CA ALA A 117 -15.60 1.64 -1.89
C ALA A 117 -14.12 1.31 -1.60
N ALA A 118 -13.51 1.96 -0.60
CA ALA A 118 -12.14 1.67 -0.20
C ALA A 118 -11.99 0.27 0.44
N ALA A 119 -12.95 -0.14 1.26
CA ALA A 119 -12.98 -1.48 1.86
C ALA A 119 -13.19 -2.57 0.79
N ASP A 120 -14.09 -2.37 -0.16
CA ASP A 120 -14.34 -3.30 -1.26
C ASP A 120 -13.13 -3.45 -2.19
N ALA A 121 -12.45 -2.34 -2.52
CA ALA A 121 -11.21 -2.39 -3.30
C ALA A 121 -10.15 -3.22 -2.57
N ARG A 122 -10.01 -3.05 -1.26
CA ARG A 122 -9.08 -3.83 -0.45
C ARG A 122 -9.47 -5.30 -0.34
N LEU A 123 -10.76 -5.62 -0.22
CA LEU A 123 -11.22 -7.01 -0.25
C LEU A 123 -10.81 -7.71 -1.56
N GLN A 124 -10.96 -7.02 -2.70
CA GLN A 124 -10.55 -7.55 -4.00
C GLN A 124 -9.04 -7.84 -4.06
N GLU A 125 -8.20 -6.97 -3.49
CA GLU A 125 -6.75 -7.22 -3.37
C GLU A 125 -6.43 -8.45 -2.52
N LEU A 126 -7.27 -8.75 -1.52
CA LEU A 126 -7.15 -9.92 -0.65
C LEU A 126 -7.80 -11.19 -1.25
N GLY A 127 -8.29 -11.12 -2.49
CA GLY A 127 -8.93 -12.24 -3.19
C GLY A 127 -10.37 -12.52 -2.76
N TRP A 128 -10.97 -11.64 -1.96
CA TRP A 128 -12.40 -11.69 -1.66
C TRP A 128 -13.18 -11.06 -2.80
N HIS A 129 -14.35 -11.60 -3.09
CA HIS A 129 -15.18 -11.11 -4.19
C HIS A 129 -16.59 -10.80 -3.73
N GLY A 130 -17.10 -9.67 -4.23
CA GLY A 130 -18.51 -9.32 -4.18
C GLY A 130 -19.27 -10.01 -5.31
N ARG A 131 -20.23 -10.89 -5.02
CA ARG A 131 -21.16 -11.44 -6.02
C ARG A 131 -22.60 -11.15 -5.61
N ASN A 132 -23.33 -10.37 -6.40
CA ASN A 132 -24.73 -10.01 -6.12
C ASN A 132 -24.95 -9.41 -4.72
N GLY A 133 -23.99 -8.62 -4.21
CA GLY A 133 -24.05 -8.04 -2.86
C GLY A 133 -23.63 -8.97 -1.73
N GLN A 134 -23.14 -10.17 -2.03
CA GLN A 134 -22.53 -11.10 -1.06
C GLN A 134 -21.02 -10.96 -1.04
N HIS A 135 -20.40 -11.09 0.12
CA HIS A 135 -18.96 -11.22 0.31
C HIS A 135 -18.58 -12.69 0.38
N LEU A 136 -17.79 -13.16 -0.60
CA LEU A 136 -17.32 -14.54 -0.66
C LEU A 136 -15.80 -14.58 -0.47
N CYS A 137 -15.35 -15.47 0.43
CA CYS A 137 -13.93 -15.71 0.65
C CYS A 137 -13.29 -16.45 -0.55
N PRO A 138 -11.96 -16.37 -0.73
CA PRO A 138 -11.26 -17.00 -1.85
C PRO A 138 -11.59 -18.50 -2.01
N ARG A 139 -11.70 -19.21 -0.88
CA ARG A 139 -12.03 -20.65 -0.86
C ARG A 139 -13.44 -20.94 -1.38
N CYS A 140 -14.43 -20.09 -1.08
CA CYS A 140 -15.80 -20.28 -1.57
C CYS A 140 -15.94 -19.84 -3.03
N MET A 141 -15.13 -18.88 -3.47
CA MET A 141 -15.03 -18.48 -4.87
C MET A 141 -14.51 -19.61 -5.75
N GLU A 142 -13.42 -20.27 -5.35
CA GLU A 142 -12.86 -21.42 -6.10
C GLU A 142 -13.86 -22.58 -6.22
N LYS A 143 -14.71 -22.81 -5.22
CA LYS A 143 -15.75 -23.87 -5.27
C LYS A 143 -16.94 -23.52 -6.16
N SER A 144 -17.09 -22.24 -6.51
CA SER A 144 -18.25 -21.73 -7.27
C SER A 144 -17.90 -21.40 -8.73
N ALA A 145 -16.64 -21.64 -9.13
CA ALA A 145 -16.10 -21.47 -10.48
C ALA A 145 -16.13 -22.81 -11.24
#